data_AF-A0A7J8RJU8-F1
#
_entry.id   AF-A0A7J8RJU8-F1
#
_cell.length_a   1.000
_cell.length_b   1.000
_cell.length_c   1.000
_cell.angle_alpha   90.00
_cell.angle_beta   90.00
_cell.angle_gamma   90.00
#
_symmetry.space_group_name_H-M   'P 1'
#
loop_
_entity.id
_entity.type
_entity.pdbx_description
1 polymer ?
#
loop_
_entity_poly.entity_id
_entity_poly.type
_entity_poly.pdbx_seq_one_letter_code
_entity_poly.pdbx_strand_id
1 'polypeptide(L)'
;MAVDSAISSPLGPPACEKDAKALRFIEEMTRNADPVQERVLSDILTQNSQTEYLRRFKLNGASDRDSFKSKLPVISYEDLQPEIQRIANGDRSAILSAHPISEFLTRQRQGLIFLVRQIGNKNP
;
A
#
# COMPACT_ATOMS: atom_id res chain seq x y z
N MET A 1 16.93 24.06 17.95
CA MET A 1 17.42 24.08 16.55
C MET A 1 16.20 24.37 15.67
N ALA A 2 15.99 25.63 15.32
CA ALA A 2 14.95 26.03 14.38
C ALA A 2 15.46 25.74 12.97
N VAL A 3 14.76 24.90 12.22
CA VAL A 3 15.06 24.69 10.80
C VAL A 3 14.31 25.75 10.02
N ASP A 4 14.99 26.88 9.79
CA ASP A 4 14.45 27.97 9.00
C ASP A 4 14.12 27.50 7.58
N SER A 5 12.92 27.87 7.16
CA SER A 5 12.21 27.54 5.91
C SER A 5 12.88 28.10 4.64
N ALA A 6 14.13 27.76 4.37
CA ALA A 6 14.93 28.39 3.32
C ALA A 6 15.24 27.49 2.13
N ILE A 7 14.24 26.81 1.54
CA ILE A 7 14.29 26.45 0.10
C ILE A 7 12.86 26.38 -0.48
N SER A 8 12.19 27.52 -0.61
CA SER A 8 11.08 27.63 -1.56
C SER A 8 11.46 28.65 -2.62
N SER A 9 12.38 28.24 -3.50
CA SER A 9 12.48 28.90 -4.79
C SER A 9 11.17 28.63 -5.53
N PRO A 10 10.48 29.64 -6.08
CA PRO A 10 9.28 29.40 -6.86
C PRO A 10 9.66 28.50 -8.05
N LEU A 11 9.04 27.33 -8.15
CA LEU A 11 9.05 26.58 -9.40
C LEU A 11 8.57 27.53 -10.50
N GLY A 12 9.25 27.52 -11.65
CA GLY A 12 8.79 28.25 -12.83
C GLY A 12 7.35 27.86 -13.17
N PRO A 13 6.61 28.71 -13.90
CA PRO A 13 5.21 28.43 -14.21
C PRO A 13 5.08 27.07 -14.90
N PRO A 14 4.08 26.25 -14.53
CA PRO A 14 3.89 24.92 -15.12
C PRO A 14 3.64 25.06 -16.63
N ALA A 15 4.26 24.17 -17.42
CA ALA A 15 4.17 24.23 -18.89
C ALA A 15 2.74 23.99 -19.41
N CYS A 16 1.90 23.27 -18.66
CA CYS A 16 0.47 23.15 -18.92
C CYS A 16 -0.35 22.88 -17.64
N GLU A 17 -1.69 22.91 -17.73
CA GLU A 17 -2.60 22.65 -16.60
C GLU A 17 -2.42 21.25 -15.98
N LYS A 18 -2.04 20.25 -16.80
CA LYS A 18 -1.77 18.89 -16.31
C LYS A 18 -0.56 18.88 -15.38
N ASP A 19 0.51 19.57 -15.77
CA ASP A 19 1.73 19.69 -14.95
C ASP A 19 1.43 20.47 -13.66
N ALA A 20 0.62 21.53 -13.75
CA ALA A 20 0.16 22.28 -12.59
C ALA A 20 -0.62 21.42 -11.59
N LYS A 21 -1.44 20.48 -12.07
CA LYS A 21 -2.17 19.52 -11.23
C LYS A 21 -1.22 18.49 -10.61
N ALA A 22 -0.28 17.94 -11.39
CA ALA A 22 0.69 16.97 -10.90
C ALA A 22 1.62 17.56 -9.83
N LEU A 23 2.15 18.77 -10.05
CA LEU A 23 3.01 19.45 -9.07
C LEU A 23 2.27 19.79 -7.77
N ARG A 24 1.02 20.26 -7.87
CA ARG A 24 0.18 20.50 -6.68
C ARG A 24 -0.09 19.22 -5.90
N PHE A 25 -0.36 18.12 -6.60
CA PHE A 25 -0.57 16.82 -5.96
C PHE A 25 0.70 16.35 -5.23
N ILE A 26 1.88 16.46 -5.86
CA ILE A 26 3.15 16.09 -5.21
C ILE A 26 3.35 16.92 -3.94
N GLU A 27 3.20 18.24 -4.02
CA GLU A 27 3.35 19.15 -2.88
C GLU A 27 2.38 18.80 -1.74
N GLU A 28 1.11 18.54 -2.05
CA GLU A 28 0.11 18.17 -1.05
C GLU A 28 0.45 16.83 -0.36
N MET A 29 0.89 15.83 -1.14
CA MET A 29 1.25 14.51 -0.61
C MET A 29 2.53 14.54 0.22
N THR A 30 3.54 15.29 -0.19
CA THR A 30 4.82 15.38 0.55
C THR A 30 4.70 16.23 1.80
N ARG A 31 3.93 17.33 1.75
CA ARG A 31 3.67 18.18 2.92
C ARG A 31 2.85 17.49 4.01
N ASN A 32 1.96 16.59 3.62
CA ASN A 32 1.06 15.87 4.53
C ASN A 32 1.37 14.37 4.63
N ALA A 33 2.64 13.98 4.51
CA ALA A 33 3.04 12.58 4.37
C ALA A 33 2.53 11.68 5.53
N ASP A 34 2.63 12.12 6.78
CA ASP A 34 2.20 11.32 7.94
C ASP A 34 0.68 11.02 7.96
N PRO A 35 -0.22 12.03 7.88
CA PRO A 35 -1.66 11.75 7.84
C PRO A 35 -2.09 11.06 6.55
N VAL A 36 -1.39 11.27 5.43
CA VAL A 36 -1.66 10.53 4.19
C VAL A 36 -1.33 9.04 4.37
N GLN A 37 -0.16 8.71 4.93
CA GLN A 37 0.24 7.33 5.18
C GLN A 37 -0.68 6.63 6.20
N GLU A 38 -1.15 7.36 7.22
CA GLU A 38 -2.11 6.82 8.19
C GLU A 38 -3.44 6.46 7.54
N ARG A 39 -3.98 7.32 6.67
CA ARG A 39 -5.20 7.03 5.91
C ARG A 39 -5.02 5.84 4.98
N VAL A 40 -3.91 5.80 4.24
CA VAL A 40 -3.59 4.67 3.35
C VAL A 40 -3.54 3.34 4.14
N LEU A 41 -2.90 3.34 5.31
CA LEU A 41 -2.87 2.15 6.17
C LEU A 41 -4.28 1.75 6.62
N SER A 42 -5.07 2.72 7.10
CA SER A 42 -6.45 2.46 7.55
C SER A 42 -7.32 1.88 6.42
N ASP A 43 -7.21 2.41 5.21
CA ASP A 43 -7.96 1.92 4.05
C ASP A 43 -7.56 0.49 3.68
N ILE A 44 -6.26 0.19 3.67
CA ILE A 44 -5.74 -1.16 3.41
C ILE A 44 -6.26 -2.16 4.46
N LEU A 45 -6.20 -1.82 5.75
CA LEU A 45 -6.63 -2.71 6.82
C LEU A 45 -8.15 -2.91 6.85
N THR A 46 -8.91 -1.84 6.60
CA THR A 46 -10.37 -1.90 6.54
C THR A 46 -10.82 -2.80 5.40
N GLN A 47 -10.29 -2.57 4.20
CA GLN A 47 -10.61 -3.35 3.00
C GLN A 47 -10.28 -4.84 3.20
N ASN A 48 -9.13 -5.14 3.81
CA ASN A 48 -8.63 -6.50 3.94
C ASN A 48 -8.97 -7.16 5.29
N SER A 49 -9.81 -6.55 6.12
CA SER A 49 -10.11 -6.98 7.50
C SER A 49 -10.57 -8.44 7.62
N GLN A 50 -11.23 -8.97 6.60
CA GLN A 50 -11.76 -10.35 6.55
C GLN A 50 -10.82 -11.35 5.87
N THR A 51 -9.65 -10.92 5.42
CA THR A 51 -8.68 -11.82 4.77
C THR A 51 -8.15 -12.87 5.75
N GLU A 52 -7.76 -14.03 5.23
CA GLU A 52 -7.17 -15.11 6.02
C GLU A 52 -5.92 -14.61 6.79
N TYR A 53 -5.07 -13.84 6.12
CA TYR A 53 -3.83 -13.31 6.70
C TYR A 53 -4.09 -12.38 7.89
N LEU A 54 -4.97 -11.38 7.78
CA LEU A 54 -5.25 -10.46 8.89
C LEU A 54 -6.02 -11.15 10.03
N ARG A 55 -6.87 -12.14 9.72
CA ARG A 55 -7.54 -12.95 10.73
C ARG A 55 -6.57 -13.84 11.51
N ARG A 56 -5.53 -14.40 10.87
CA ARG A 56 -4.48 -15.18 11.54
C ARG A 56 -3.81 -14.39 12.66
N PHE A 57 -3.56 -13.10 12.45
CA PHE A 57 -2.96 -12.21 13.44
C PHE A 57 -3.97 -11.51 14.36
N LYS A 58 -5.25 -11.89 14.30
CA LYS A 58 -6.32 -11.41 15.20
C LYS A 58 -6.39 -9.89 15.26
N LEU A 59 -6.24 -9.23 14.10
CA LEU A 59 -6.35 -7.78 14.02
C LEU A 59 -7.78 -7.31 14.36
N ASN A 60 -8.78 -8.18 14.19
CA ASN A 60 -10.18 -7.99 14.59
C ASN A 60 -10.83 -6.72 13.99
N GLY A 61 -10.45 -6.38 12.76
CA GLY A 61 -10.96 -5.18 12.09
C GLY A 61 -10.36 -3.87 12.57
N ALA A 62 -9.37 -3.88 13.47
CA ALA A 62 -8.63 -2.68 13.82
C ALA A 62 -7.88 -2.13 12.59
N SER A 63 -8.00 -0.82 12.37
CA SER A 63 -7.40 -0.12 11.23
C SER A 63 -6.39 0.95 11.66
N ASP A 64 -6.09 1.04 12.96
CA ASP A 64 -5.15 2.01 13.51
C ASP A 64 -3.68 1.53 13.47
N ARG A 65 -2.78 2.50 13.48
CA ARG A 65 -1.32 2.30 13.38
C ARG A 65 -0.74 1.47 14.53
N ASP A 66 -1.27 1.61 15.74
CA ASP A 66 -0.72 0.98 16.94
C ASP A 66 -1.11 -0.50 17.02
N SER A 67 -2.37 -0.81 16.71
CA SER A 67 -2.85 -2.19 16.53
C SER A 67 -2.09 -2.91 15.42
N PHE A 68 -1.83 -2.24 14.29
CA PHE A 68 -1.03 -2.78 13.20
C PHE A 68 0.38 -3.17 13.67
N LYS A 69 1.11 -2.23 14.29
CA LYS A 69 2.50 -2.45 14.73
C LYS A 69 2.63 -3.48 15.84
N SER A 70 1.66 -3.57 16.74
CA SER A 70 1.71 -4.48 17.88
C SER A 70 1.35 -5.93 17.52
N LYS A 71 0.50 -6.14 16.51
CA LYS A 71 -0.01 -7.48 16.16
C LYS A 71 0.66 -8.09 14.94
N LEU A 72 1.07 -7.29 13.96
CA LEU A 72 1.67 -7.80 12.73
C LEU A 72 3.19 -7.81 12.80
N PRO A 73 3.82 -8.98 12.57
CA PRO A 73 5.27 -9.05 12.48
C PRO A 73 5.77 -8.43 11.19
N VAL A 74 7.02 -7.97 11.22
CA VAL A 74 7.79 -7.73 9.99
C VAL A 74 8.23 -9.11 9.46
N ILE A 75 7.92 -9.39 8.19
CA ILE A 75 8.07 -10.70 7.56
C ILE A 75 8.99 -10.66 6.34
N SER A 76 9.56 -11.80 5.98
CA SER A 76 10.27 -11.99 4.72
C SER A 76 9.35 -12.57 3.64
N TYR A 77 9.87 -12.83 2.45
CA TYR A 77 9.08 -13.42 1.37
C TYR A 77 8.67 -14.87 1.68
N GLU A 78 9.59 -15.62 2.27
CA GLU A 78 9.45 -17.04 2.59
C GLU A 78 8.26 -17.29 3.53
N ASP A 79 7.97 -16.31 4.42
CA ASP A 79 6.83 -16.36 5.33
C ASP A 79 5.46 -16.31 4.61
N LEU A 80 5.40 -15.75 3.39
CA LEU A 80 4.19 -15.65 2.55
C LEU A 80 4.13 -16.70 1.44
N GLN A 81 5.20 -17.47 1.25
CA GLN A 81 5.29 -18.46 0.18
C GLN A 81 4.11 -19.45 0.18
N PRO A 82 3.58 -19.94 1.32
CA PRO A 82 2.42 -20.84 1.33
C PRO A 82 1.15 -20.21 0.75
N GLU A 83 0.82 -18.98 1.16
CA GLU A 83 -0.33 -18.22 0.68
C GLU A 83 -0.21 -17.92 -0.81
N ILE A 84 0.99 -17.49 -1.22
CA ILE A 84 1.32 -17.20 -2.61
C ILE A 84 1.16 -18.44 -3.48
N GLN A 85 1.67 -19.59 -3.05
CA GLN A 85 1.56 -20.84 -3.82
C GLN A 85 0.10 -21.29 -3.96
N ARG A 86 -0.72 -21.11 -2.92
CA ARG A 86 -2.18 -21.38 -3.00
C ARG A 86 -2.85 -20.52 -4.06
N ILE A 87 -2.56 -19.21 -4.07
CA ILE A 87 -3.12 -18.27 -5.06
C ILE A 87 -2.64 -18.65 -6.47
N ALA A 88 -1.35 -18.99 -6.63
CA ALA A 88 -0.78 -19.41 -7.91
C ALA A 88 -1.39 -20.71 -8.44
N ASN A 89 -1.74 -21.64 -7.54
CA ASN A 89 -2.44 -22.88 -7.87
C ASN A 89 -3.95 -22.66 -8.17
N GLY A 90 -4.43 -21.41 -8.12
CA GLY A 90 -5.79 -21.05 -8.50
C GLY A 90 -6.76 -20.82 -7.34
N ASP A 91 -6.31 -20.81 -6.09
CA ASP A 91 -7.15 -20.41 -4.95
C ASP A 91 -7.53 -18.92 -5.08
N ARG A 92 -8.83 -18.64 -5.21
CA ARG A 92 -9.39 -17.28 -5.34
C ARG A 92 -10.06 -16.77 -4.06
N SER A 93 -9.92 -17.50 -2.95
CA SER A 93 -10.39 -17.03 -1.65
C SER A 93 -9.61 -15.78 -1.20
N ALA A 94 -10.19 -15.03 -0.26
CA ALA A 94 -9.60 -13.80 0.28
C ALA A 94 -8.42 -14.13 1.22
N ILE A 95 -7.29 -14.57 0.69
CA ILE A 95 -6.11 -14.98 1.47
C ILE A 95 -5.33 -13.76 1.96
N LEU A 96 -4.81 -12.97 1.02
CA LEU A 96 -3.99 -11.77 1.28
C LEU A 96 -4.74 -10.46 1.01
N SER A 97 -5.75 -10.49 0.12
CA SER A 97 -6.54 -9.33 -0.28
C SER A 97 -8.00 -9.71 -0.40
N ALA A 98 -8.90 -8.76 -0.08
CA ALA A 98 -10.33 -8.92 -0.35
C ALA A 98 -10.65 -8.92 -1.85
N HIS A 99 -9.79 -8.28 -2.65
CA HIS A 99 -9.91 -8.26 -4.11
C HIS A 99 -9.09 -9.40 -4.73
N PRO A 100 -9.64 -10.14 -5.71
CA PRO A 100 -8.95 -11.25 -6.36
C PRO A 100 -7.61 -10.82 -6.97
N ILE A 101 -6.58 -11.63 -6.78
CA ILE A 101 -5.25 -11.40 -7.36
C ILE A 101 -5.25 -11.91 -8.80
N SER A 102 -5.14 -10.99 -9.76
CA SER A 102 -5.17 -11.29 -11.21
C SER A 102 -3.81 -11.70 -11.77
N GLU A 103 -2.75 -11.11 -11.24
CA GLU A 103 -1.40 -11.24 -11.77
C GLU A 103 -0.38 -11.03 -10.66
N PHE A 104 0.82 -11.56 -10.91
CA PHE A 104 1.93 -11.37 -10.02
C PHE A 104 3.16 -10.85 -10.77
N LEU A 105 3.82 -9.84 -10.22
CA LEU A 105 4.90 -9.12 -10.90
C LEU A 105 6.22 -9.27 -10.14
N THR A 106 7.28 -9.76 -10.79
CA THR A 106 8.63 -9.90 -10.20
C THR A 106 9.69 -9.33 -11.15
N ARG A 107 10.74 -8.68 -10.65
CA ARG A 107 11.90 -8.23 -11.48
C ARG A 107 13.16 -9.11 -11.33
N GLN A 108 13.22 -10.00 -10.33
CA GLN A 108 14.43 -10.77 -10.01
C GLN A 108 14.40 -12.15 -10.69
N ARG A 109 15.42 -12.45 -11.52
CA ARG A 109 15.76 -13.81 -11.97
C ARG A 109 16.57 -14.51 -10.89
N GLN A 110 15.92 -15.00 -9.85
CA GLN A 110 16.28 -16.20 -9.06
C GLN A 110 15.28 -16.30 -7.91
N GLY A 111 14.44 -17.33 -7.95
CA GLY A 111 13.33 -17.54 -7.01
C GLY A 111 12.17 -16.56 -7.24
N LEU A 112 11.01 -17.04 -7.68
CA LEU A 112 9.83 -16.21 -7.90
C LEU A 112 9.50 -15.42 -6.63
N ILE A 113 9.49 -14.08 -6.69
CA ILE A 113 8.99 -13.19 -5.63
C ILE A 113 7.98 -12.19 -6.19
N PHE A 114 6.71 -12.42 -5.89
CA PHE A 114 5.54 -11.79 -6.48
C PHE A 114 5.09 -10.50 -5.80
N LEU A 115 4.96 -9.40 -6.56
CA LEU A 115 4.29 -8.17 -6.17
C LEU A 115 2.86 -8.14 -6.75
N VAL A 116 1.85 -8.00 -5.89
CA VAL A 116 0.44 -7.90 -6.26
C VAL A 116 0.11 -6.47 -6.69
N ARG A 117 -0.38 -6.28 -7.92
CA ARG A 117 -0.98 -5.02 -8.36
C ARG A 117 -2.47 -5.07 -8.07
N GLN A 118 -2.94 -4.25 -7.13
CA GLN A 118 -4.37 -3.96 -6.96
C GLN A 118 -4.74 -2.86 -7.96
N ILE A 119 -5.48 -3.20 -9.02
CA ILE A 119 -6.11 -2.19 -9.87
C ILE A 119 -7.37 -1.72 -9.15
N GLY A 120 -7.29 -0.54 -8.51
CA GLY A 120 -8.45 0.17 -8.01
C GLY A 120 -9.37 0.51 -9.18
N ASN A 121 -10.56 -0.10 -9.18
CA ASN A 121 -11.63 0.20 -10.11
C ASN A 121 -12.15 1.62 -9.82
N LYS A 122 -11.76 2.59 -10.64
CA LYS A 122 -12.49 3.87 -10.71
C LYS A 122 -13.77 3.61 -11.51
N ASN A 123 -14.91 3.88 -10.89
CA ASN A 123 -16.19 3.86 -11.57
C ASN A 123 -17.07 5.00 -11.03
N PRO A 124 -17.97 5.54 -11.85
CA PRO A 124 -17.71 6.38 -13.02
C PRO A 124 -17.67 7.88 -12.67
#